data_AF-A0A1H3HF62-F1
#
_entry.id   AF-A0A1H3HF62-F1
#
_cell.length_a   1.000
_cell.length_b   1.000
_cell.length_c   1.000
_cell.angle_alpha   90.00
_cell.angle_beta   90.00
_cell.angle_gamma   90.00
#
_symmetry.space_group_name_H-M   'P 1'
#
loop_
_entity.id
_entity.type
_entity.pdbx_description
1 polymer ?
#
loop_
_entity_poly.entity_id
_entity_poly.type
_entity_poly.pdbx_seq_one_letter_code
_entity_poly.pdbx_strand_id
1 'polypeptide(L)'
;MSWKKFFGKAIRNKLLADYYHDRDESKHIRYHGEYLKYLEPFVSHYERVQQESMYQVGSNSSNDLGSMRVLHASTYGSASVDVYVNQKTVVRNLPYSGITEYFFLPPGEYQMEIFPAGRQDEAILSQFVTIRSRRAYTVNTADAGADVGIELLSYEDDLRKVPRRSKVRLIHVSPDMKRVDIAVKGGNVLFSDVDFSDARFITLNPGIYTWEIRPAGGKQAEFTVPNITLKSGKDYTIFALGKVSESPDLQVIMVEDTLEYDR
;
A
#
# COMPACT_ATOMS: atom_id res chain seq x y z
N MET A 1 -3.36 -22.57 -24.16
CA MET A 1 -4.15 -21.31 -24.13
C MET A 1 -3.69 -20.53 -22.89
N SER A 2 -3.43 -19.22 -22.96
CA SER A 2 -2.90 -18.46 -21.79
C SER A 2 -3.93 -18.37 -20.65
N TRP A 3 -3.50 -18.35 -19.38
CA TRP A 3 -4.38 -18.20 -18.20
C TRP A 3 -5.27 -16.96 -18.29
N LYS A 4 -4.77 -15.86 -18.88
CA LYS A 4 -5.55 -14.63 -19.15
C LYS A 4 -6.75 -14.90 -20.06
N LYS A 5 -6.60 -15.82 -21.03
CA LYS A 5 -7.65 -16.22 -21.96
C LYS A 5 -8.65 -17.19 -21.32
N PHE A 6 -8.22 -18.01 -20.36
CA PHE A 6 -9.12 -18.80 -19.51
C PHE A 6 -9.96 -17.90 -18.60
N PHE A 7 -9.32 -16.96 -17.89
CA PHE A 7 -10.00 -15.98 -17.05
C PHE A 7 -11.03 -15.15 -17.82
N GLY A 8 -10.64 -14.56 -18.95
CA GLY A 8 -11.56 -13.77 -19.78
C GLY A 8 -12.77 -14.58 -20.28
N LYS A 9 -12.57 -15.87 -20.58
CA LYS A 9 -13.67 -16.78 -20.96
C LYS A 9 -14.54 -17.15 -19.76
N ALA A 10 -13.97 -17.39 -18.59
CA ALA A 10 -14.73 -17.68 -17.38
C ALA A 10 -15.63 -16.49 -17.01
N ILE A 11 -15.09 -15.27 -16.94
CA ILE A 11 -15.85 -14.06 -16.62
C ILE A 11 -16.97 -13.81 -17.62
N ARG A 12 -16.68 -13.90 -18.92
CA ARG A 12 -17.71 -13.75 -19.96
C ARG A 12 -18.87 -14.73 -19.77
N ASN A 13 -18.56 -16.01 -19.50
CA ASN A 13 -19.60 -17.03 -19.33
C ASN A 13 -20.33 -16.90 -17.99
N LYS A 14 -19.69 -16.41 -16.92
CA LYS A 14 -20.36 -16.07 -15.67
C LYS A 14 -21.40 -14.97 -15.86
N LEU A 15 -21.03 -13.88 -16.54
CA LEU A 15 -21.94 -12.78 -16.85
C LEU A 15 -23.13 -13.24 -17.71
N LEU A 16 -22.88 -14.12 -18.68
CA LEU A 16 -23.95 -14.69 -19.50
C LEU A 16 -24.84 -15.64 -18.70
N ALA A 17 -24.28 -16.47 -17.81
CA ALA A 17 -25.07 -17.32 -16.93
C ALA A 17 -25.99 -16.47 -16.04
N ASP A 18 -25.45 -15.46 -15.36
CA ASP A 18 -26.22 -14.56 -14.49
C ASP A 18 -27.32 -13.83 -15.26
N TYR A 19 -27.04 -13.41 -16.50
CA TYR A 19 -28.04 -12.79 -17.35
C TYR A 19 -29.19 -13.75 -17.69
N TYR A 20 -28.92 -15.03 -17.93
CA TYR A 20 -29.95 -16.00 -18.30
C TYR A 20 -30.62 -16.70 -17.11
N HIS A 21 -30.15 -16.48 -15.88
CA HIS A 21 -30.58 -17.19 -14.66
C HIS A 21 -32.12 -17.29 -14.53
N ASP A 22 -32.81 -16.15 -14.59
CA ASP A 22 -34.28 -16.09 -14.47
C ASP A 22 -35.00 -15.96 -15.84
N ARG A 23 -34.26 -16.11 -16.95
CA ARG A 23 -34.76 -15.81 -18.31
C ARG A 23 -34.82 -17.04 -19.21
N ASP A 24 -33.86 -17.94 -19.10
CA ASP A 24 -33.73 -19.11 -19.95
C ASP A 24 -32.84 -20.14 -19.24
N GLU A 25 -33.48 -21.12 -18.60
CA GLU A 25 -32.82 -22.15 -17.79
C GLU A 25 -31.79 -22.95 -18.60
N SER A 26 -32.11 -23.29 -19.85
CA SER A 26 -31.21 -24.05 -20.73
C SER A 26 -29.94 -23.26 -21.06
N LYS A 27 -30.06 -21.95 -21.31
CA LYS A 27 -28.90 -21.07 -21.52
C LYS A 27 -28.13 -20.82 -20.24
N HIS A 28 -28.81 -20.64 -19.11
CA HIS A 28 -28.17 -20.53 -17.81
C HIS A 28 -27.28 -21.74 -17.52
N ILE A 29 -27.83 -22.97 -17.63
CA ILE A 29 -27.07 -24.22 -17.43
C ILE A 29 -25.88 -24.30 -18.39
N ARG A 30 -26.07 -23.96 -19.67
CA ARG A 30 -24.99 -23.99 -20.67
C ARG A 30 -23.85 -23.05 -20.31
N TYR A 31 -24.14 -21.79 -20.03
CA TYR A 31 -23.12 -20.78 -19.74
C TYR A 31 -22.49 -21.01 -18.37
N HIS A 32 -23.25 -21.51 -17.39
CA HIS A 32 -22.71 -21.90 -16.11
C HIS A 32 -21.71 -23.06 -16.25
N GLY A 33 -22.03 -24.07 -17.06
CA GLY A 33 -21.10 -25.17 -17.37
C GLY A 33 -19.82 -24.70 -18.06
N GLU A 34 -19.92 -23.81 -19.04
CA GLU A 34 -18.73 -23.23 -19.68
C GLU A 34 -17.94 -22.32 -18.72
N TYR A 35 -18.59 -21.61 -17.79
CA TYR A 35 -17.90 -20.88 -16.72
C TYR A 35 -17.02 -21.82 -15.88
N LEU A 36 -17.59 -22.92 -15.37
CA LEU A 36 -16.84 -23.89 -14.55
C LEU A 36 -15.68 -24.51 -15.33
N LYS A 37 -15.92 -24.91 -16.58
CA LYS A 37 -14.91 -25.47 -17.48
C LYS A 37 -13.68 -24.58 -17.70
N TYR A 38 -13.85 -23.25 -17.74
CA TYR A 38 -12.73 -22.32 -17.88
C TYR A 38 -12.19 -21.81 -16.54
N LEU A 39 -12.99 -21.88 -15.46
CA LEU A 39 -12.59 -21.54 -14.12
C LEU A 39 -11.55 -22.54 -13.59
N GLU A 40 -11.77 -23.84 -13.77
CA GLU A 40 -10.88 -24.88 -13.22
C GLU A 40 -9.41 -24.75 -13.67
N PRO A 41 -9.09 -24.59 -14.98
CA PRO A 41 -7.70 -24.40 -15.41
C PRO A 41 -7.10 -23.07 -14.94
N PHE A 42 -7.93 -22.04 -14.75
CA PHE A 42 -7.48 -20.76 -14.19
C PHE A 42 -7.15 -20.91 -12.71
N VAL A 43 -8.05 -21.49 -11.90
CA VAL A 43 -7.84 -21.73 -10.46
C VAL A 43 -6.64 -22.63 -10.26
N SER A 44 -6.54 -23.74 -10.99
CA SER A 44 -5.38 -24.64 -10.92
C SER A 44 -4.07 -23.93 -11.26
N HIS A 45 -4.07 -23.03 -12.25
CA HIS A 45 -2.88 -22.23 -12.58
C HIS A 45 -2.57 -21.20 -11.50
N TYR A 46 -3.59 -20.52 -10.97
CA TYR A 46 -3.45 -19.52 -9.90
C TYR A 46 -2.92 -20.18 -8.62
N GLU A 47 -3.53 -21.28 -8.19
CA GLU A 47 -3.12 -22.08 -7.05
C GLU A 47 -1.72 -22.66 -7.26
N ARG A 48 -1.40 -23.21 -8.43
CA ARG A 48 -0.04 -23.70 -8.73
C ARG A 48 0.99 -22.56 -8.69
N VAL A 49 0.67 -21.37 -9.19
CA VAL A 49 1.59 -20.22 -9.08
C VAL A 49 1.75 -19.79 -7.63
N GLN A 50 0.68 -19.78 -6.83
CA GLN A 50 0.78 -19.52 -5.38
C GLN A 50 1.58 -20.61 -4.66
N GLN A 51 1.38 -21.86 -5.06
CA GLN A 51 1.98 -23.03 -4.44
C GLN A 51 3.44 -23.25 -4.88
N GLU A 52 3.83 -22.92 -6.11
CA GLU A 52 5.23 -22.83 -6.57
C GLU A 52 5.95 -21.63 -5.92
N SER A 53 5.22 -20.55 -5.61
CA SER A 53 5.73 -19.48 -4.73
C SER A 53 5.96 -19.98 -3.30
N MET A 54 5.17 -20.95 -2.83
CA MET A 54 5.31 -21.58 -1.51
C MET A 54 6.30 -22.75 -1.47
N TYR A 55 6.54 -23.50 -2.56
CA TYR A 55 7.41 -24.68 -2.56
C TYR A 55 8.91 -24.38 -2.73
N GLN A 56 9.29 -23.14 -3.01
CA GLN A 56 10.67 -22.68 -2.78
C GLN A 56 10.92 -22.28 -1.31
N VAL A 57 9.88 -22.29 -0.47
CA VAL A 57 9.96 -22.02 0.97
C VAL A 57 9.84 -23.34 1.71
N GLY A 58 10.97 -23.93 2.07
CA GLY A 58 11.00 -25.09 2.96
C GLY A 58 10.27 -24.77 4.27
N SER A 59 9.29 -25.61 4.62
CA SER A 59 8.70 -25.88 5.95
C SER A 59 8.64 -24.76 7.01
N ASN A 60 8.53 -23.49 6.66
CA ASN A 60 8.22 -22.46 7.64
C ASN A 60 6.71 -22.37 7.75
N SER A 61 6.16 -22.84 8.88
CA SER A 61 4.78 -22.60 9.25
C SER A 61 4.45 -21.11 9.07
N SER A 62 3.24 -20.80 8.57
CA SER A 62 2.73 -19.42 8.38
C SER A 62 2.93 -18.47 9.56
N ASN A 63 3.17 -19.03 10.75
CA ASN A 63 3.52 -18.33 11.97
C ASN A 63 4.83 -17.52 11.94
N ASP A 64 5.76 -17.75 11.02
CA ASP A 64 7.07 -17.05 11.02
C ASP A 64 7.27 -16.06 9.87
N LEU A 65 6.25 -15.83 9.04
CA LEU A 65 6.32 -14.84 7.96
C LEU A 65 6.41 -13.42 8.52
N GLY A 66 7.11 -12.55 7.79
CA GLY A 66 6.94 -11.11 7.91
C GLY A 66 5.92 -10.61 6.88
N SER A 67 5.53 -9.35 6.98
CA SER A 67 4.63 -8.71 6.02
C SER A 67 5.20 -7.37 5.56
N MET A 68 4.90 -7.00 4.32
CA MET A 68 5.30 -5.74 3.74
C MET A 68 4.14 -5.15 2.93
N ARG A 69 3.99 -3.84 2.93
CA ARG A 69 3.19 -3.10 1.95
C ARG A 69 4.04 -2.02 1.30
N VAL A 70 3.67 -1.60 0.10
CA VAL A 70 4.42 -0.61 -0.67
C VAL A 70 3.56 0.62 -0.95
N LEU A 71 4.09 1.81 -0.66
CA LEU A 71 3.51 3.10 -1.05
C LEU A 71 4.39 3.78 -2.11
N HIS A 72 3.78 4.29 -3.17
CA HIS A 72 4.47 5.16 -4.12
C HIS A 72 4.30 6.63 -3.69
N ALA A 73 5.35 7.20 -3.08
CA ALA A 73 5.35 8.61 -2.63
C ALA A 73 6.45 9.48 -3.28
N SER A 74 7.27 8.92 -4.15
CA SER A 74 8.20 9.68 -4.99
C SER A 74 7.48 10.30 -6.19
N THR A 75 7.87 11.53 -6.52
CA THR A 75 7.39 12.28 -7.68
C THR A 75 8.36 12.14 -8.87
N TYR A 76 9.52 11.54 -8.62
CA TYR A 76 10.60 11.36 -9.56
C TYR A 76 10.33 10.24 -10.58
N GLY A 77 10.64 10.50 -11.85
CA GLY A 77 10.74 9.49 -12.91
C GLY A 77 9.42 9.00 -13.51
N SER A 78 8.33 8.87 -12.75
CA SER A 78 7.03 8.45 -13.31
C SER A 78 5.84 8.75 -12.40
N ALA A 79 4.67 8.99 -12.99
CA ALA A 79 3.41 9.12 -12.26
C ALA A 79 2.85 7.77 -11.77
N SER A 80 3.34 6.65 -12.31
CA SER A 80 2.97 5.30 -11.87
C SER A 80 4.14 4.34 -12.06
N VAL A 81 4.29 3.40 -11.14
CA VAL A 81 5.42 2.48 -11.13
C VAL A 81 4.97 1.01 -11.10
N ASP A 82 5.81 0.15 -11.65
CA ASP A 82 5.76 -1.29 -11.40
C ASP A 82 6.78 -1.64 -10.31
N VAL A 83 6.38 -2.46 -9.34
CA VAL A 83 7.21 -2.85 -8.20
C VAL A 83 7.53 -4.34 -8.28
N TYR A 84 8.81 -4.69 -8.13
CA TYR A 84 9.31 -6.05 -8.13
C TYR A 84 10.06 -6.33 -6.83
N VAL A 85 9.96 -7.58 -6.38
CA VAL A 85 10.69 -8.13 -5.24
C VAL A 85 11.39 -9.39 -5.74
N ASN A 86 12.73 -9.41 -5.72
CA ASN A 86 13.56 -10.46 -6.32
C ASN A 86 13.10 -10.81 -7.75
N GLN A 87 12.97 -9.79 -8.62
CA GLN A 87 12.51 -9.90 -10.01
C GLN A 87 11.06 -10.37 -10.20
N LYS A 88 10.32 -10.69 -9.12
CA LYS A 88 8.91 -11.06 -9.19
C LYS A 88 8.03 -9.82 -9.04
N THR A 89 7.10 -9.62 -9.97
CA THR A 89 6.14 -8.52 -9.88
C THR A 89 5.26 -8.64 -8.64
N VAL A 90 5.25 -7.59 -7.82
CA VAL A 90 4.32 -7.43 -6.67
C VAL A 90 3.08 -6.65 -7.09
N VAL A 91 3.28 -5.48 -7.68
CA VAL A 91 2.19 -4.62 -8.19
C VAL A 91 2.60 -3.98 -9.50
N ARG A 92 1.64 -3.83 -10.40
CA ARG A 92 1.80 -3.07 -11.65
C ARG A 92 0.99 -1.81 -11.60
N ASN A 93 1.48 -0.77 -12.24
CA ASN A 93 0.81 0.51 -12.41
C ASN A 93 0.30 1.07 -11.06
N LEU A 94 1.15 1.02 -10.03
CA LEU A 94 0.88 1.65 -8.74
C LEU A 94 0.98 3.17 -8.96
N PRO A 95 -0.12 3.93 -8.90
CA PRO A 95 -0.09 5.36 -9.13
C PRO A 95 0.65 6.06 -7.98
N TYR A 96 1.12 7.29 -8.22
CA TYR A 96 1.51 8.19 -7.14
C TYR A 96 0.40 8.25 -6.08
N SER A 97 0.74 8.25 -4.80
CA SER A 97 -0.17 8.07 -3.65
C SER A 97 -0.84 6.69 -3.53
N GLY A 98 -0.57 5.77 -4.45
CA GLY A 98 -1.04 4.39 -4.38
C GLY A 98 -0.29 3.60 -3.32
N ILE A 99 -1.03 2.87 -2.50
CA ILE A 99 -0.51 1.94 -1.50
C ILE A 99 -1.08 0.55 -1.73
N THR A 100 -0.26 -0.48 -1.57
CA THR A 100 -0.72 -1.87 -1.63
C THR A 100 -1.32 -2.30 -0.29
N GLU A 101 -2.11 -3.38 -0.32
CA GLU A 101 -2.32 -4.18 0.89
C GLU A 101 -1.00 -4.83 1.34
N TYR A 102 -0.99 -5.33 2.58
CA TYR A 102 0.12 -6.14 3.06
C TYR A 102 0.19 -7.47 2.32
N PHE A 103 1.38 -7.86 1.91
CA PHE A 103 1.70 -9.19 1.42
C PHE A 103 2.77 -9.83 2.29
N PHE A 104 2.73 -11.16 2.38
CA PHE A 104 3.58 -11.93 3.27
C PHE A 104 4.82 -12.43 2.56
N LEU A 105 5.94 -12.37 3.27
CA LEU A 105 7.24 -12.84 2.79
C LEU A 105 7.91 -13.64 3.91
N PRO A 106 8.68 -14.68 3.57
CA PRO A 106 9.62 -15.26 4.52
C PRO A 106 10.56 -14.21 5.11
N PRO A 107 11.13 -14.43 6.30
CA PRO A 107 12.20 -13.58 6.80
C PRO A 107 13.41 -13.66 5.87
N GLY A 108 14.00 -12.52 5.53
CA GLY A 108 15.14 -12.46 4.62
C GLY A 108 15.43 -11.06 4.10
N GLU A 109 16.46 -10.98 3.29
CA GLU A 109 16.80 -9.78 2.52
C GLU A 109 16.24 -9.91 1.10
N TYR A 110 15.62 -8.84 0.62
CA TYR A 110 14.91 -8.80 -0.65
C TYR A 110 15.39 -7.63 -1.49
N GLN A 111 15.75 -7.88 -2.74
CA GLN A 111 16.01 -6.83 -3.71
C GLN A 111 14.67 -6.28 -4.19
N MET A 112 14.40 -5.00 -3.91
CA MET A 112 13.27 -4.27 -4.44
C MET A 112 13.69 -3.43 -5.63
N GLU A 113 12.94 -3.57 -6.72
CA GLU A 113 13.18 -2.83 -7.96
C GLU A 113 11.92 -2.06 -8.36
N ILE A 114 12.11 -0.78 -8.70
CA ILE A 114 11.05 0.13 -9.10
C ILE A 114 11.27 0.50 -10.57
N PHE A 115 10.28 0.26 -11.40
CA PHE A 115 10.33 0.59 -12.83
C PHE A 115 9.21 1.57 -13.19
N PRO A 116 9.36 2.37 -14.27
CA PRO A 116 8.23 3.10 -14.82
C PRO A 116 7.14 2.09 -15.25
N ALA A 117 5.86 2.41 -15.01
CA ALA A 117 4.78 1.47 -15.32
C ALA A 117 4.82 0.99 -16.79
N GLY A 118 4.77 -0.34 -16.99
CA GLY A 118 4.77 -0.96 -18.31
C GLY A 118 6.12 -1.00 -19.03
N ARG A 119 7.21 -0.53 -18.40
CA ARG A 119 8.58 -0.59 -18.91
C ARG A 119 9.46 -1.39 -17.94
N GLN A 120 10.30 -2.29 -18.43
CA GLN A 120 11.19 -3.14 -17.62
C GLN A 120 12.66 -3.10 -18.11
N ASP A 121 12.94 -2.22 -19.06
CA ASP A 121 14.25 -2.05 -19.68
C ASP A 121 15.27 -1.42 -18.72
N GLU A 122 14.84 -0.47 -17.89
CA GLU A 122 15.69 0.24 -16.93
C GLU A 122 14.93 0.51 -15.62
N ALA A 123 15.50 0.05 -14.50
CA ALA A 123 14.96 0.33 -13.17
C ALA A 123 15.26 1.78 -12.77
N ILE A 124 14.27 2.48 -12.22
CA ILE A 124 14.46 3.79 -11.58
C ILE A 124 15.26 3.63 -10.28
N LEU A 125 15.02 2.52 -9.57
CA LEU A 125 15.66 2.20 -8.29
C LEU A 125 15.84 0.69 -8.14
N SER A 126 16.96 0.29 -7.55
CA SER A 126 17.18 -1.06 -7.02
C SER A 126 17.83 -0.95 -5.65
N GLN A 127 17.13 -1.39 -4.60
CA GLN A 127 17.58 -1.30 -3.21
C GLN A 127 17.18 -2.56 -2.43
N PHE A 128 18.01 -2.99 -1.49
CA PHE A 128 17.68 -4.10 -0.60
C PHE A 128 16.82 -3.64 0.58
N VAL A 129 15.83 -4.45 0.95
CA VAL A 129 15.03 -4.31 2.18
C VAL A 129 15.09 -5.60 2.98
N THR A 130 15.10 -5.48 4.31
CA THR A 130 15.12 -6.64 5.21
C THR A 130 13.75 -6.85 5.83
N ILE A 131 13.22 -8.06 5.70
CA ILE A 131 11.98 -8.49 6.34
C ILE A 131 12.33 -9.46 7.46
N ARG A 132 11.87 -9.16 8.68
CA ARG A 132 12.06 -10.01 9.85
C ARG A 132 10.80 -10.81 10.15
N SER A 133 11.00 -11.96 10.78
CA SER A 133 9.90 -12.84 11.20
C SER A 133 8.91 -12.11 12.10
N ARG A 134 7.61 -12.26 11.80
CA ARG A 134 6.48 -11.70 12.56
C ARG A 134 6.50 -10.18 12.68
N ARG A 135 7.21 -9.49 11.79
CA ARG A 135 7.24 -8.03 11.69
C ARG A 135 6.52 -7.58 10.43
N ALA A 136 5.85 -6.45 10.55
CA ALA A 136 5.19 -5.78 9.44
C ALA A 136 6.01 -4.55 9.04
N TYR A 137 6.05 -4.27 7.74
CA TYR A 137 6.80 -3.15 7.19
C TYR A 137 5.94 -2.34 6.21
N THR A 138 6.02 -1.02 6.34
CA THR A 138 5.61 -0.10 5.29
C THR A 138 6.88 0.37 4.59
N VAL A 139 7.02 0.04 3.31
CA VAL A 139 8.10 0.53 2.46
C VAL A 139 7.51 1.55 1.50
N ASN A 140 8.06 2.74 1.42
CA ASN A 140 7.61 3.72 0.42
C ASN A 140 8.76 4.21 -0.42
N THR A 141 8.45 4.56 -1.66
CA THR A 141 9.36 5.37 -2.44
C THR A 141 9.33 6.81 -1.92
N ALA A 142 10.47 7.50 -1.98
CA ALA A 142 10.59 8.91 -1.62
C ALA A 142 11.57 9.61 -2.57
N ASP A 143 11.42 10.92 -2.74
CA ASP A 143 12.39 11.73 -3.48
C ASP A 143 13.62 11.95 -2.59
N ALA A 144 14.80 11.60 -3.11
CA ALA A 144 16.05 11.61 -2.35
C ALA A 144 16.60 13.04 -2.21
N GLY A 145 15.96 13.87 -1.38
CA GLY A 145 16.41 15.23 -1.06
C GLY A 145 16.53 16.15 -2.28
N ALA A 146 17.38 17.19 -2.18
CA ALA A 146 17.59 18.19 -3.23
C ALA A 146 18.34 17.68 -4.48
N ASP A 147 18.71 16.39 -4.50
CA ASP A 147 19.38 15.73 -5.62
C ASP A 147 18.38 14.89 -6.44
N VAL A 148 18.74 14.66 -7.70
CA VAL A 148 17.89 14.02 -8.70
C VAL A 148 17.85 12.50 -8.44
N GLY A 149 16.82 12.00 -7.76
CA GLY A 149 16.68 10.57 -7.53
C GLY A 149 15.50 10.14 -6.64
N ILE A 150 15.39 8.82 -6.47
CA ILE A 150 14.37 8.14 -5.66
C ILE A 150 15.07 7.20 -4.67
N GLU A 151 14.53 7.03 -3.48
CA GLU A 151 14.99 6.05 -2.48
C GLU A 151 13.82 5.22 -1.92
N LEU A 152 14.12 4.09 -1.27
CA LEU A 152 13.16 3.35 -0.46
C LEU A 152 13.37 3.66 1.03
N LEU A 153 12.33 4.18 1.66
CA LEU A 153 12.24 4.32 3.11
C LEU A 153 11.45 3.13 3.65
N SER A 154 11.99 2.48 4.69
CA SER A 154 11.39 1.28 5.28
C SER A 154 11.10 1.50 6.75
N TYR A 155 9.83 1.34 7.12
CA TYR A 155 9.34 1.54 8.48
C TYR A 155 8.81 0.23 9.05
N GLU A 156 9.29 -0.18 10.23
CA GLU A 156 8.65 -1.25 10.98
C GLU A 156 7.31 -0.75 11.52
N ASP A 157 6.25 -1.49 11.25
CA ASP A 157 4.90 -1.18 11.69
C ASP A 157 4.67 -1.74 13.09
N ASP A 158 4.16 -0.88 13.97
CA ASP A 158 3.61 -1.31 15.26
C ASP A 158 2.11 -1.55 15.09
N LEU A 159 1.70 -2.82 15.02
CA LEU A 159 0.29 -3.22 14.86
C LEU A 159 -0.40 -3.56 16.19
N ARG A 160 0.25 -3.29 17.33
CA ARG A 160 -0.34 -3.54 18.66
C ARG A 160 -1.53 -2.61 18.89
N LYS A 161 -2.73 -3.18 19.02
CA LYS A 161 -3.95 -2.39 19.23
C LYS A 161 -3.95 -1.69 20.59
N VAL A 162 -4.45 -0.47 20.62
CA VAL A 162 -4.69 0.29 21.86
C VAL A 162 -6.20 0.36 22.13
N PRO A 163 -6.73 -0.39 23.12
CA PRO A 163 -8.16 -0.41 23.39
C PRO A 163 -8.72 0.98 23.69
N ARG A 164 -9.95 1.25 23.22
CA ARG A 164 -10.72 2.49 23.46
C ARG A 164 -10.11 3.79 22.94
N ARG A 165 -8.91 3.74 22.38
CA ARG A 165 -8.18 4.86 21.80
C ARG A 165 -7.89 4.57 20.33
N SER A 166 -7.43 5.58 19.59
CA SER A 166 -6.90 5.39 18.24
C SER A 166 -5.40 5.66 18.24
N LYS A 167 -4.61 4.72 17.72
CA LYS A 167 -3.18 4.91 17.51
C LYS A 167 -2.98 5.52 16.13
N VAL A 168 -2.18 6.57 16.05
CA VAL A 168 -1.89 7.25 14.78
C VAL A 168 -0.39 7.38 14.60
N ARG A 169 0.12 6.86 13.49
CA ARG A 169 1.48 7.11 13.00
C ARG A 169 1.42 8.21 11.95
N LEU A 170 2.27 9.22 12.09
CA LEU A 170 2.60 10.15 11.02
C LEU A 170 3.89 9.69 10.35
N ILE A 171 3.90 9.65 9.03
CA ILE A 171 5.11 9.51 8.20
C ILE A 171 5.18 10.74 7.31
N HIS A 172 6.26 11.52 7.46
CA HIS A 172 6.47 12.74 6.69
C HIS A 172 7.44 12.51 5.55
N VAL A 173 6.96 12.57 4.31
CA VAL A 173 7.74 12.28 3.08
C VAL A 173 7.48 13.33 2.00
N SER A 174 7.10 14.54 2.38
CA SER A 174 7.05 15.70 1.48
C SER A 174 8.46 16.33 1.39
N PRO A 175 9.11 16.30 0.22
CA PRO A 175 10.54 16.59 0.11
C PRO A 175 10.90 18.09 0.23
N ASP A 176 9.96 19.00 -0.04
CA ASP A 176 10.19 20.44 0.03
C ASP A 176 9.81 21.04 1.41
N MET A 177 9.18 20.25 2.28
CA MET A 177 8.97 20.59 3.68
C MET A 177 10.00 19.86 4.56
N LYS A 178 11.13 20.49 4.90
CA LYS A 178 12.15 19.82 5.72
C LYS A 178 11.62 19.33 7.07
N ARG A 179 10.93 20.21 7.81
CA ARG A 179 10.37 19.88 9.13
C ARG A 179 8.96 20.45 9.27
N VAL A 180 8.07 19.65 9.85
CA VAL A 180 6.65 20.01 9.97
C VAL A 180 6.12 19.88 11.39
N ASP A 181 5.17 20.74 11.71
CA ASP A 181 4.24 20.57 12.83
C ASP A 181 2.88 20.11 12.28
N ILE A 182 2.29 19.13 12.94
CA ILE A 182 0.90 18.72 12.70
C ILE A 182 0.07 19.15 13.91
N ALA A 183 -0.96 19.94 13.68
CA ALA A 183 -1.81 20.47 14.74
C ALA A 183 -3.29 20.22 14.45
N VAL A 184 -4.12 20.19 15.50
CA VAL A 184 -5.57 20.35 15.31
C VAL A 184 -5.86 21.82 14.99
N LYS A 185 -6.70 22.09 14.00
CA LYS A 185 -7.11 23.45 13.63
C LYS A 185 -7.68 24.19 14.85
N GLY A 186 -7.08 25.33 15.18
CA GLY A 186 -7.45 26.14 16.36
C GLY A 186 -7.15 25.49 17.71
N GLY A 187 -6.38 24.39 17.74
CA GLY A 187 -6.09 23.61 18.93
C GLY A 187 -4.60 23.29 19.10
N ASN A 188 -4.33 22.17 19.78
CA ASN A 188 -2.98 21.75 20.16
C ASN A 188 -2.17 21.20 18.97
N VAL A 189 -0.86 21.36 19.06
CA VAL A 189 0.10 20.61 18.23
C VAL A 189 0.09 19.15 18.65
N LEU A 190 -0.10 18.25 17.69
CA LEU A 190 -0.14 16.80 17.84
C LEU A 190 1.24 16.17 17.63
N PHE A 191 1.94 16.64 16.60
CA PHE A 191 3.32 16.29 16.30
C PHE A 191 4.10 17.57 16.10
N SER A 192 5.20 17.75 16.83
CA SER A 192 6.07 18.91 16.69
C SER A 192 7.38 18.51 16.04
N ASP A 193 7.90 19.35 15.14
CA ASP A 193 9.25 19.29 14.62
C ASP A 193 9.60 17.91 14.05
N VAL A 194 8.73 17.41 13.16
CA VAL A 194 8.86 16.11 12.48
C VAL A 194 9.71 16.30 11.24
N ASP A 195 10.83 15.58 11.14
CA ASP A 195 11.75 15.67 10.01
C ASP A 195 11.24 14.92 8.78
N PHE A 196 11.80 15.22 7.61
CA PHE A 196 11.61 14.38 6.43
C PHE A 196 12.07 12.95 6.76
N SER A 197 11.33 11.97 6.28
CA SER A 197 11.48 10.53 6.55
C SER A 197 11.18 10.10 7.99
N ASP A 198 10.84 10.99 8.93
CA ASP A 198 10.48 10.57 10.28
C ASP A 198 9.13 9.83 10.31
N ALA A 199 9.08 8.79 11.14
CA ALA A 199 7.86 8.12 11.54
C ALA A 199 7.63 8.31 13.05
N ARG A 200 6.51 8.91 13.44
CA ARG A 200 6.17 9.18 14.85
C ARG A 200 4.78 8.71 15.19
N PHE A 201 4.59 8.25 16.42
CA PHE A 201 3.30 7.75 16.91
C PHE A 201 2.72 8.64 17.99
N ILE A 202 1.40 8.80 17.97
CA ILE A 202 0.60 9.31 19.07
C ILE A 202 -0.61 8.42 19.28
N THR A 203 -1.27 8.60 20.42
CA THR A 203 -2.58 8.00 20.68
C THR A 203 -3.59 9.11 20.93
N LEU A 204 -4.72 9.07 20.26
CA LEU A 204 -5.80 10.06 20.35
C LEU A 204 -7.12 9.44 20.81
N ASN A 205 -8.05 10.30 21.25
CA ASN A 205 -9.42 9.87 21.43
C ASN A 205 -10.06 9.60 20.05
N PRO A 206 -11.02 8.67 19.96
CA PRO A 206 -11.85 8.56 18.78
C PRO A 206 -12.62 9.87 18.54
N GLY A 207 -12.82 10.24 17.29
CA GLY A 207 -13.46 11.49 16.92
C GLY A 207 -13.17 11.93 15.50
N ILE A 208 -13.72 13.09 15.13
CA ILE A 208 -13.47 13.74 13.84
C ILE A 208 -12.60 14.97 14.10
N TYR A 209 -11.51 15.08 13.37
CA TYR A 209 -10.53 16.15 13.52
C TYR A 209 -10.33 16.88 12.19
N THR A 210 -10.01 18.16 12.28
CA THR A 210 -9.41 18.91 11.17
C THR A 210 -7.96 19.18 11.55
N TRP A 211 -7.03 18.66 10.76
CA TRP A 211 -5.59 18.83 11.01
C TRP A 211 -5.02 19.91 10.10
N GLU A 212 -3.95 20.54 10.56
CA GLU A 212 -3.16 21.51 9.82
C GLU A 212 -1.71 21.04 9.79
N ILE A 213 -1.12 21.05 8.59
CA ILE A 213 0.30 20.87 8.38
C ILE A 213 0.91 22.26 8.30
N ARG A 214 1.90 22.52 9.15
CA ARG A 214 2.58 23.81 9.28
C ARG A 214 4.09 23.59 9.15
N PRO A 215 4.86 24.59 8.70
CA PRO A 215 6.31 24.57 8.88
C PRO A 215 6.61 24.50 10.38
N ALA A 216 7.64 23.75 10.78
CA ALA A 216 7.99 23.58 12.19
C ALA A 216 8.16 24.93 12.91
N GLY A 217 7.49 25.12 14.06
CA GLY A 217 7.47 26.37 14.82
C GLY A 217 6.58 27.48 14.23
N GLY A 218 5.99 27.24 13.05
CA GLY A 218 5.06 28.15 12.38
C GLY A 218 3.64 28.10 12.96
N LYS A 219 2.88 29.17 12.71
CA LYS A 219 1.45 29.25 13.11
C LYS A 219 0.49 29.15 11.93
N GLN A 220 0.95 29.45 10.72
CA GLN A 220 0.15 29.40 9.51
C GLN A 220 0.19 27.98 8.93
N ALA A 221 -0.97 27.47 8.53
CA ALA A 221 -1.08 26.19 7.84
C ALA A 221 -0.71 26.35 6.36
N GLU A 222 0.19 25.48 5.89
CA GLU A 222 0.40 25.27 4.45
C GLU A 222 -0.69 24.39 3.87
N PHE A 223 -1.19 23.44 4.67
CA PHE A 223 -2.23 22.52 4.26
C PHE A 223 -3.20 22.22 5.39
N THR A 224 -4.49 22.10 5.06
CA THR A 224 -5.56 21.75 6.02
C THR A 224 -6.26 20.48 5.55
N VAL A 225 -6.32 19.48 6.43
CA VAL A 225 -6.99 18.20 6.18
C VAL A 225 -8.27 18.13 7.02
N PRO A 226 -9.44 18.36 6.43
CA PRO A 226 -10.71 18.24 7.14
C PRO A 226 -11.10 16.78 7.36
N ASN A 227 -11.96 16.54 8.35
CA ASN A 227 -12.72 15.29 8.53
C ASN A 227 -11.90 14.01 8.75
N ILE A 228 -10.71 14.10 9.34
CA ILE A 228 -9.93 12.93 9.77
C ILE A 228 -10.73 12.20 10.86
N THR A 229 -11.23 11.01 10.52
CA THR A 229 -12.11 10.23 11.38
C THR A 229 -11.34 9.09 12.04
N LEU A 230 -11.11 9.21 13.35
CA LEU A 230 -10.43 8.22 14.17
C LEU A 230 -11.45 7.36 14.91
N LYS A 231 -11.38 6.03 14.73
CA LYS A 231 -12.26 5.08 15.41
C LYS A 231 -11.58 4.43 16.60
N SER A 232 -12.38 4.03 17.59
CA SER A 232 -11.92 3.31 18.78
C SER A 232 -11.28 1.97 18.41
N GLY A 233 -10.10 1.69 18.97
CA GLY A 233 -9.36 0.44 18.76
C GLY A 233 -8.77 0.30 17.35
N LYS A 234 -8.72 1.39 16.58
CA LYS A 234 -8.14 1.41 15.23
C LYS A 234 -6.80 2.12 15.21
N ASP A 235 -5.91 1.55 14.41
CA ASP A 235 -4.57 2.05 14.17
C ASP A 235 -4.54 2.65 12.75
N TYR A 236 -3.93 3.81 12.60
CA TYR A 236 -3.85 4.49 11.31
C TYR A 236 -2.42 4.95 11.05
N THR A 237 -2.00 4.86 9.79
CA THR A 237 -0.84 5.59 9.30
C THR A 237 -1.33 6.74 8.42
N ILE A 238 -0.79 7.93 8.68
CA ILE A 238 -1.04 9.16 7.94
C ILE A 238 0.27 9.56 7.27
N PHE A 239 0.26 9.65 5.95
CA PHE A 239 1.39 10.08 5.14
C PHE A 239 1.17 11.52 4.71
N ALA A 240 2.13 12.40 4.98
CA ALA A 240 2.20 13.73 4.36
C ALA A 240 3.21 13.66 3.20
N LEU A 241 2.73 13.86 1.97
CA LEU A 241 3.53 13.65 0.76
C LEU A 241 3.14 14.62 -0.35
N GLY A 242 3.98 14.76 -1.36
CA GLY A 242 3.85 15.81 -2.37
C GLY A 242 4.58 17.07 -1.95
N LYS A 243 4.41 18.12 -2.74
CA LYS A 243 5.19 19.34 -2.66
C LYS A 243 4.28 20.54 -2.41
N VAL A 244 4.73 21.47 -1.60
CA VAL A 244 4.02 22.74 -1.37
C VAL A 244 4.18 23.68 -2.57
N SER A 245 5.37 23.72 -3.17
CA SER A 245 5.69 24.68 -4.23
C SER A 245 5.60 24.14 -5.66
N GLU A 246 5.40 22.83 -5.83
CA GLU A 246 5.41 22.15 -7.13
C GLU A 246 4.38 21.02 -7.17
N SER A 247 4.10 20.51 -8.37
CA SER A 247 3.27 19.31 -8.52
C SER A 247 4.10 18.03 -8.32
N PRO A 248 3.47 16.95 -7.83
CA PRO A 248 2.12 16.89 -7.26
C PRO A 248 2.00 17.63 -5.93
N ASP A 249 0.91 18.37 -5.79
CA ASP A 249 0.65 19.21 -4.62
C ASP A 249 0.65 18.40 -3.32
N LEU A 250 1.01 19.06 -2.22
CA LEU A 250 0.99 18.49 -0.88
C LEU A 250 -0.39 17.89 -0.60
N GLN A 251 -0.38 16.63 -0.18
CA GLN A 251 -1.57 15.87 0.14
C GLN A 251 -1.33 14.96 1.34
N VAL A 252 -2.44 14.49 1.91
CA VAL A 252 -2.43 13.58 3.04
C VAL A 252 -3.19 12.32 2.69
N ILE A 253 -2.54 11.18 2.90
CA ILE A 253 -3.15 9.86 2.76
C ILE A 253 -3.30 9.27 4.16
N MET A 254 -4.48 8.77 4.46
CA MET A 254 -4.75 8.07 5.70
C MET A 254 -5.16 6.62 5.39
N VAL A 255 -4.47 5.67 6.01
CA VAL A 255 -4.75 4.24 5.87
C VAL A 255 -4.97 3.60 7.23
N GLU A 256 -5.87 2.62 7.31
CA GLU A 256 -6.02 1.80 8.50
C GLU A 256 -4.95 0.69 8.51
N ASP A 257 -4.25 0.54 9.62
CA ASP A 257 -3.22 -0.48 9.79
C ASP A 257 -3.84 -1.77 10.35
N THR A 258 -4.19 -2.67 9.44
CA THR A 258 -4.77 -3.98 9.75
C THR A 258 -4.19 -5.03 8.81
N LEU A 259 -3.77 -6.18 9.34
CA LEU A 259 -3.44 -7.35 8.53
C LEU A 259 -4.74 -8.09 8.21
N GLU A 260 -4.88 -8.60 6.99
CA GLU A 260 -6.12 -9.27 6.55
C GLU A 260 -6.50 -10.49 7.40
N TYR A 261 -5.56 -11.10 8.15
CA TYR A 261 -5.85 -12.19 9.09
C TYR A 261 -6.74 -11.78 10.29
N ASP A 262 -6.90 -10.47 10.54
CA ASP A 262 -7.63 -9.94 11.71
C ASP A 262 -9.10 -9.55 11.40
N ARG A 263 -9.65 -9.90 10.23
CA ARG A 263 -11.05 -9.62 9.84
C ARG A 263 -11.97 -10.82 9.92
#